data_AF-A0A6V8NN79-F1
#
_entry.id   AF-A0A6V8NN79-F1
#
_cell.length_a   1.000
_cell.length_b   1.000
_cell.length_c   1.000
_cell.angle_alpha   90.00
_cell.angle_beta   90.00
_cell.angle_gamma   90.00
#
_symmetry.space_group_name_H-M   'P 1'
#
loop_
_entity.id
_entity.type
_entity.pdbx_description
1 polymer ?
#
loop_
_entity_poly.entity_id
_entity_poly.type
_entity_poly.pdbx_seq_one_letter_code
_entity_poly.pdbx_strand_id
1 'polypeptide(L)'
;LFRVDEIWLYGTEHLAENEFQRVSMLADIMGFYRAFGLGPSKDRPDSLACELEFMHYLIFKRLYALESNHIAHAPEKALVCLDAQKKFFTEHLYSAAKKIAGSIISQTENAFYREIAQEMLTFLESEARFLERDV
;
A
#
# COMPACT_ATOMS: atom_id res chain seq x y z
N LEU A 1 9.61 -26.81 -13.49
CA LEU A 1 8.82 -25.70 -12.92
C LEU A 1 8.13 -24.99 -14.09
N PHE A 2 6.86 -25.29 -14.33
CA PHE A 2 6.04 -24.57 -15.29
C PHE A 2 5.72 -23.20 -14.69
N ARG A 3 6.16 -22.11 -15.31
CA ARG A 3 5.54 -20.80 -15.11
C ARG A 3 5.09 -20.33 -16.49
N VAL A 4 3.78 -20.24 -16.63
CA VAL A 4 3.07 -19.46 -17.65
C VAL A 4 2.81 -18.11 -17.00
N ASP A 5 2.91 -17.04 -17.79
CA ASP A 5 2.92 -15.64 -17.36
C ASP A 5 1.68 -15.24 -16.52
N GLU A 6 1.80 -15.30 -15.20
CA GLU A 6 0.85 -14.67 -14.29
C GLU A 6 1.55 -13.51 -13.56
N ILE A 7 1.00 -12.31 -13.73
CA ILE A 7 1.47 -11.10 -13.05
C ILE A 7 1.02 -11.20 -11.59
N TRP A 8 1.99 -11.41 -10.70
CA TRP A 8 1.71 -11.45 -9.26
C TRP A 8 1.30 -10.06 -8.77
N LEU A 9 0.16 -9.96 -8.07
CA LEU A 9 -0.30 -8.74 -7.43
C LEU A 9 0.18 -8.63 -5.98
N TYR A 10 1.38 -9.16 -5.71
CA TYR A 10 1.99 -9.22 -4.39
C TYR A 10 3.31 -8.44 -4.40
N GLY A 11 3.45 -7.43 -3.55
CA GLY A 11 4.59 -6.52 -3.58
C GLY A 11 5.93 -7.22 -3.45
N THR A 12 6.03 -8.24 -2.58
CA THR A 12 7.29 -8.93 -2.35
C THR A 12 7.74 -9.81 -3.52
N GLU A 13 6.85 -10.23 -4.43
CA GLU A 13 7.24 -10.95 -5.64
C GLU A 13 7.99 -10.04 -6.64
N HIS A 14 7.85 -8.72 -6.50
CA HIS A 14 8.53 -7.71 -7.33
C HIS A 14 9.72 -7.05 -6.64
N LEU A 15 9.80 -7.13 -5.32
CA LEU A 15 10.77 -6.39 -4.51
C LEU A 15 11.80 -7.28 -3.80
N ALA A 16 11.40 -8.47 -3.33
CA ALA A 16 12.31 -9.32 -2.58
C ALA A 16 13.28 -10.05 -3.50
N GLU A 17 14.57 -10.02 -3.17
CA GLU A 17 15.61 -10.72 -3.92
C GLU A 17 15.77 -12.18 -3.48
N ASN A 18 15.34 -12.50 -2.25
CA ASN A 18 15.44 -13.82 -1.65
C ASN A 18 14.36 -14.03 -0.57
N GLU A 19 14.25 -15.28 -0.10
CA GLU A 19 13.22 -15.68 0.86
C GLU A 19 13.33 -15.00 2.22
N PHE A 20 14.55 -14.75 2.69
CA PHE A 20 14.77 -14.06 3.97
C PHE A 20 14.26 -12.61 3.91
N GLN A 21 14.53 -11.89 2.81
CA GLN A 21 13.98 -10.56 2.58
C GLN A 21 12.45 -10.60 2.50
N ARG A 22 11.87 -11.56 1.77
CA ARG A 22 10.41 -11.72 1.64
C ARG A 22 9.75 -11.87 3.01
N VAL A 23 10.25 -12.78 3.84
CA VAL A 23 9.73 -13.01 5.20
C VAL A 23 9.86 -11.75 6.06
N SER A 24 10.99 -11.04 5.97
CA SER A 24 11.20 -9.80 6.71
C SER A 24 10.21 -8.71 6.30
N MET A 25 9.99 -8.50 5.00
CA MET A 25 9.03 -7.52 4.49
C MET A 25 7.60 -7.86 4.90
N LEU A 26 7.20 -9.13 4.79
CA LEU A 26 5.87 -9.58 5.22
C LEU A 26 5.64 -9.38 6.72
N ALA A 27 6.67 -9.62 7.54
CA ALA A 27 6.60 -9.38 8.98
C ALA A 27 6.43 -7.89 9.31
N ASP A 28 7.09 -7.01 8.56
CA ASP A 28 7.01 -5.56 8.75
C ASP A 28 5.63 -5.00 8.37
N ILE A 29 5.10 -5.40 7.20
CA ILE A 29 3.72 -5.08 6.77
C ILE A 29 2.71 -5.54 7.82
N MET A 30 2.86 -6.76 8.34
CA MET A 30 2.00 -7.26 9.42
C MET A 30 2.15 -6.47 10.72
N GLY A 31 3.32 -5.89 10.99
CA GLY A 31 3.57 -4.98 12.10
C GLY A 31 2.72 -3.73 12.01
N PHE A 32 2.66 -3.10 10.84
CA PHE A 32 1.76 -1.98 10.56
C PHE A 32 0.30 -2.35 10.81
N TYR A 33 -0.18 -3.45 10.23
CA TYR A 33 -1.57 -3.86 10.41
C TYR A 33 -1.93 -4.07 11.89
N ARG A 34 -1.06 -4.77 12.63
CA ARG A 34 -1.28 -5.05 14.05
C ARG A 34 -1.26 -3.78 14.92
N ALA A 35 -0.41 -2.80 14.59
CA ALA A 35 -0.37 -1.53 15.31
C ALA A 35 -1.71 -0.77 15.25
N PHE A 36 -2.51 -1.03 14.22
CA PHE A 36 -3.85 -0.47 14.03
C PHE A 36 -4.99 -1.44 14.35
N GLY A 37 -4.67 -2.61 14.94
CA GLY A 37 -5.65 -3.63 15.32
C GLY A 37 -6.25 -4.39 14.13
N LEU A 38 -5.54 -4.44 13.00
CA LEU A 38 -5.98 -5.06 11.75
C LEU A 38 -5.19 -6.34 11.44
N GLY A 39 -5.73 -7.10 10.49
CA GLY A 39 -5.05 -8.23 9.85
C GLY A 39 -5.75 -8.58 8.53
N PRO A 40 -5.04 -9.20 7.58
CA PRO A 40 -5.62 -9.59 6.30
C PRO A 40 -6.65 -10.71 6.53
N SER A 41 -7.78 -10.65 5.83
CA SER A 41 -8.88 -11.59 6.04
C SER A 41 -8.73 -12.89 5.24
N LYS A 42 -8.29 -12.81 3.97
CA LYS A 42 -8.32 -13.93 3.01
C LYS A 42 -7.12 -14.01 2.07
N ASP A 43 -6.15 -13.11 2.21
CA ASP A 43 -5.02 -13.01 1.28
C ASP A 43 -3.70 -12.74 2.02
N ARG A 44 -2.59 -12.75 1.28
CA ARG A 44 -1.30 -12.34 1.81
C ARG A 44 -1.30 -10.86 2.19
N PRO A 45 -0.55 -10.47 3.24
CA PRO A 45 -0.52 -9.08 3.68
C PRO A 45 0.09 -8.12 2.65
N ASP A 46 0.95 -8.60 1.74
CA ASP A 46 1.55 -7.78 0.68
C ASP A 46 0.73 -7.77 -0.62
N SER A 47 -0.52 -8.23 -0.60
CA SER A 47 -1.36 -8.11 -1.78
C SER A 47 -1.68 -6.63 -2.02
N LEU A 48 -1.62 -6.20 -3.28
CA LEU A 48 -1.87 -4.80 -3.65
C LEU A 48 -3.23 -4.31 -3.12
N ALA A 49 -4.24 -5.19 -3.11
CA ALA A 49 -5.55 -4.89 -2.55
C ALA A 49 -5.49 -4.64 -1.03
N CYS A 50 -4.82 -5.50 -0.26
CA CYS A 50 -4.67 -5.33 1.18
C CYS A 50 -3.87 -4.06 1.54
N GLU A 51 -2.79 -3.77 0.82
CA GLU A 51 -1.99 -2.56 1.05
C GLU A 51 -2.77 -1.28 0.73
N LEU A 52 -3.54 -1.24 -0.36
CA LEU A 52 -4.42 -0.12 -0.71
C LEU A 52 -5.58 0.06 0.28
N GLU A 53 -6.18 -1.04 0.73
CA GLU A 53 -7.24 -1.02 1.75
C GLU A 53 -6.71 -0.47 3.08
N PHE A 54 -5.49 -0.83 3.46
CA PHE A 54 -4.85 -0.29 4.66
C PHE A 54 -4.60 1.22 4.54
N MET A 55 -4.12 1.70 3.38
CA MET A 55 -3.99 3.14 3.15
C MET A 55 -5.33 3.87 3.26
N HIS A 56 -6.39 3.32 2.65
CA HIS A 56 -7.75 3.84 2.81
C HIS A 56 -8.16 3.91 4.29
N TYR A 57 -7.91 2.85 5.06
CA TYR A 57 -8.23 2.82 6.49
C TYR A 57 -7.50 3.92 7.27
N LEU A 58 -6.21 4.13 7.01
CA LEU A 58 -5.44 5.19 7.69
C LEU A 58 -5.96 6.59 7.37
N ILE A 59 -6.30 6.84 6.09
CA ILE A 59 -6.90 8.11 5.65
C ILE A 59 -8.25 8.31 6.36
N PHE A 60 -9.10 7.28 6.36
CA PHE A 60 -10.41 7.34 7.02
C PHE A 60 -10.27 7.64 8.52
N LYS A 61 -9.36 6.96 9.22
CA LYS A 61 -9.12 7.18 10.66
C LYS A 61 -8.58 8.58 10.94
N ARG A 62 -7.72 9.12 10.07
CA ARG A 62 -7.23 10.51 10.16
C ARG A 62 -8.39 11.50 10.06
N LEU A 63 -9.21 11.39 9.02
CA LEU A 63 -10.34 12.29 8.80
C LEU A 63 -11.36 12.19 9.94
N TYR A 64 -11.69 10.97 10.37
CA TYR A 64 -12.59 10.75 11.49
C TYR A 64 -12.09 11.40 12.79
N ALA A 65 -10.78 11.34 13.05
CA ALA A 65 -10.18 12.02 14.20
C ALA A 65 -10.29 13.54 14.11
N LEU A 66 -10.09 14.12 12.91
CA LEU A 66 -10.16 15.57 12.69
C LEU A 66 -11.59 16.13 12.75
N GLU A 67 -12.59 15.36 12.29
CA GLU A 67 -13.99 15.80 12.25
C GLU A 67 -14.73 15.60 13.58
N SER A 68 -14.21 14.74 14.46
CA SER A 68 -14.90 14.37 15.69
C SER A 68 -14.46 15.20 16.89
N ASN A 69 -15.29 16.16 17.29
CA ASN A 69 -15.03 17.04 18.45
C ASN A 69 -15.02 16.33 19.83
N HIS A 70 -15.37 15.05 19.89
CA HIS A 70 -15.52 14.25 21.11
C HIS A 70 -14.40 13.22 21.31
N ILE A 71 -13.44 13.14 20.39
CA ILE A 71 -12.31 12.23 20.52
C ILE A 71 -11.20 12.90 21.32
N ALA A 72 -10.89 12.33 22.48
CA ALA A 72 -9.69 12.72 23.24
C ALA A 72 -8.43 12.51 22.40
N HIS A 73 -7.57 13.52 22.39
CA HIS A 73 -6.32 13.55 21.62
C HIS A 73 -6.53 13.35 20.10
N ALA A 74 -7.61 13.95 19.57
CA ALA A 74 -7.93 13.90 18.13
C ALA A 74 -6.76 14.36 17.23
N PRO A 75 -6.11 15.52 17.48
CA PRO A 75 -4.97 15.97 16.67
C PRO A 75 -3.80 14.97 16.67
N GLU A 76 -3.43 14.43 17.83
CA GLU A 76 -2.34 13.47 17.96
C GLU A 76 -2.65 12.15 17.24
N LYS A 77 -3.90 11.67 17.34
CA LYS A 77 -4.34 10.48 16.60
C LYS A 77 -4.33 10.70 15.09
N ALA A 78 -4.72 11.88 14.63
CA ALA A 78 -4.65 12.24 13.22
C ALA A 78 -3.19 12.26 12.73
N LEU A 79 -2.27 12.80 13.53
CA LEU A 79 -0.84 12.77 13.23
C LEU A 79 -0.28 11.34 13.17
N VAL A 80 -0.63 10.47 14.13
CA VAL A 80 -0.23 9.05 14.09
C VAL A 80 -0.69 8.36 12.80
N CYS A 81 -1.92 8.66 12.34
CA CYS A 81 -2.42 8.11 11.08
C CYS A 81 -1.67 8.65 9.86
N LEU A 82 -1.32 9.94 9.85
CA LEU A 82 -0.53 10.55 8.76
C LEU A 82 0.91 9.99 8.73
N ASP A 83 1.56 9.86 9.88
CA ASP A 83 2.90 9.29 9.97
C ASP A 83 2.93 7.85 9.49
N ALA A 84 1.91 7.06 9.85
CA ALA A 84 1.77 5.69 9.36
C ALA A 84 1.51 5.63 7.85
N GLN A 85 0.68 6.53 7.30
CA GLN A 85 0.45 6.64 5.85
C GLN A 85 1.78 6.87 5.14
N LYS A 86 2.55 7.85 5.60
CA LYS A 86 3.83 8.20 5.00
C LYS A 86 4.79 7.03 4.99
N LYS A 87 5.05 6.42 6.15
CA LYS A 87 5.99 5.29 6.27
C LYS A 87 5.56 4.10 5.44
N PHE A 88 4.31 3.65 5.60
CA PHE A 88 3.79 2.50 4.88
C PHE A 88 3.83 2.70 3.36
N PHE A 89 3.43 3.89 2.90
CA PHE A 89 3.48 4.24 1.49
C PHE A 89 4.90 4.20 0.93
N THR A 90 5.86 4.84 1.62
CA THR A 90 7.24 4.93 1.13
C THR A 90 8.00 3.61 1.19
N GLU A 91 7.77 2.82 2.25
CA GLU A 91 8.59 1.63 2.56
C GLU A 91 8.02 0.35 1.92
N HIS A 92 6.71 0.29 1.67
CA HIS A 92 6.05 -0.94 1.18
C HIS A 92 5.29 -0.71 -0.12
N LEU A 93 4.29 0.19 -0.13
CA LEU A 93 3.32 0.26 -1.22
C LEU A 93 3.86 0.91 -2.50
N TYR A 94 4.55 2.05 -2.42
CA TYR A 94 4.86 2.87 -3.60
C TYR A 94 5.68 2.11 -4.65
N SER A 95 6.80 1.52 -4.22
CA SER A 95 7.70 0.78 -5.12
C SER A 95 7.04 -0.50 -5.65
N ALA A 96 6.33 -1.23 -4.77
CA ALA A 96 5.61 -2.45 -5.14
C ALA A 96 4.53 -2.16 -6.20
N ALA A 97 3.62 -1.23 -5.91
CA ALA A 97 2.53 -0.87 -6.80
C ALA A 97 3.04 -0.32 -8.13
N LYS A 98 4.11 0.48 -8.13
CA LYS A 98 4.75 0.97 -9.37
C LYS A 98 5.28 -0.16 -10.25
N LYS A 99 5.95 -1.17 -9.66
CA LYS A 99 6.44 -2.34 -10.41
C LYS A 99 5.31 -3.23 -10.91
N ILE A 100 4.24 -3.40 -10.10
CA ILE A 100 3.04 -4.14 -10.51
C ILE A 100 2.37 -3.45 -11.70
N ALA A 101 2.13 -2.13 -11.64
CA ALA A 101 1.60 -1.36 -12.77
C ALA A 101 2.47 -1.51 -14.03
N GLY A 102 3.79 -1.34 -13.91
CA GLY A 102 4.70 -1.51 -15.05
C GLY A 102 4.63 -2.91 -15.66
N SER A 103 4.48 -3.94 -14.82
CA SER A 103 4.30 -5.32 -15.27
C SER A 103 2.97 -5.48 -16.02
N ILE A 104 1.86 -4.95 -15.48
CA ILE A 104 0.55 -4.97 -16.14
C ILE A 104 0.63 -4.29 -17.50
N ILE A 105 1.15 -3.06 -17.57
CA ILE A 105 1.22 -2.27 -18.80
C ILE A 105 2.04 -2.97 -19.89
N SER A 106 3.13 -3.65 -19.51
CA SER A 106 4.04 -4.30 -20.46
C SER A 106 3.59 -5.69 -20.91
N GLN A 107 2.83 -6.41 -20.08
CA GLN A 107 2.50 -7.82 -20.34
C GLN A 107 1.02 -8.06 -20.72
N THR A 108 0.10 -7.13 -20.40
CA THR A 108 -1.31 -7.32 -20.74
C THR A 108 -1.65 -6.78 -22.14
N GLU A 109 -2.44 -7.55 -22.89
CA GLU A 109 -3.11 -7.07 -24.12
C GLU A 109 -4.47 -6.41 -23.83
N ASN A 110 -4.99 -6.55 -22.61
CA ASN A 110 -6.28 -6.00 -22.24
C ASN A 110 -6.19 -4.48 -21.97
N ALA A 111 -6.85 -3.69 -22.83
CA ALA A 111 -6.86 -2.23 -22.74
C ALA A 111 -7.35 -1.70 -21.38
N PHE A 112 -8.38 -2.32 -20.79
CA PHE A 112 -8.92 -1.89 -19.50
C PHE A 112 -7.85 -2.00 -18.39
N TYR A 113 -7.17 -3.15 -18.27
CA TYR A 113 -6.15 -3.32 -17.23
C TYR A 113 -4.93 -2.42 -17.46
N ARG A 114 -4.59 -2.13 -18.72
CA ARG A 114 -3.52 -1.19 -19.07
C ARG A 114 -3.88 0.25 -18.65
N GLU A 115 -5.10 0.69 -18.91
CA GLU A 115 -5.59 2.00 -18.49
C GLU A 115 -5.62 2.13 -16.96
N ILE A 116 -6.18 1.15 -16.25
CA ILE A 116 -6.21 1.14 -14.79
C ILE A 116 -4.80 1.17 -14.19
N ALA A 117 -3.84 0.44 -14.76
CA ALA A 117 -2.46 0.48 -14.30
C ALA A 117 -1.79 1.84 -14.55
N GLN A 118 -2.12 2.53 -15.64
CA GLN A 118 -1.63 3.87 -15.93
C GLN A 118 -2.23 4.92 -14.96
N GLU A 119 -3.52 4.81 -14.66
CA GLU A 119 -4.17 5.64 -13.64
C GLU A 119 -3.57 5.40 -12.26
N MET A 120 -3.26 4.13 -11.91
CA MET A 120 -2.57 3.81 -10.66
C MET A 120 -1.21 4.51 -10.56
N LEU A 121 -0.42 4.57 -11.64
CA LEU A 121 0.85 5.32 -11.62
C LEU A 121 0.63 6.81 -11.35
N THR A 122 -0.36 7.42 -12.02
CA THR A 122 -0.73 8.83 -11.80
C THR A 122 -1.15 9.07 -10.35
N PHE A 123 -1.96 8.18 -9.78
CA PHE A 123 -2.40 8.22 -8.39
C PHE A 123 -1.21 8.13 -7.42
N LEU A 124 -0.31 7.15 -7.60
CA LEU A 124 0.87 6.98 -6.75
C LEU A 124 1.77 8.23 -6.77
N GLU A 125 1.92 8.88 -7.92
CA GLU A 125 2.68 10.14 -7.98
C GLU A 125 1.96 11.30 -7.30
N SER A 126 0.63 11.37 -7.37
CA SER A 126 -0.11 12.39 -6.61
C SER A 126 0.00 12.17 -5.10
N GLU A 127 -0.07 10.93 -4.64
CA GLU A 127 0.09 10.57 -3.22
C GLU A 127 1.50 10.89 -2.73
N ALA A 128 2.53 10.56 -3.51
CA ALA A 128 3.92 10.89 -3.18
C ALA A 128 4.09 12.41 -2.97
N ARG A 129 3.57 13.23 -3.91
CA ARG A 129 3.62 14.70 -3.80
C ARG A 129 2.84 15.22 -2.60
N PHE A 130 1.74 14.58 -2.24
CA PHE A 130 0.94 14.96 -1.07
C PHE A 130 1.71 14.68 0.23
N LEU A 131 2.23 13.47 0.39
CA LEU A 131 2.94 13.02 1.60
C LEU A 131 4.33 13.67 1.80
N GLU A 132 4.91 14.23 0.73
CA GLU A 132 6.13 15.06 0.80
C GLU A 132 5.86 16.49 1.32
N ARG A 133 4.66 17.06 1.09
CA ARG A 133 4.34 18.47 1.41
C ARG A 133 4.00 18.72 2.87
N ASP A 134 3.51 17.72 3.59
CA ASP A 134 3.10 17.83 5.00
C ASP A 134 4.32 17.73 5.97
N VAL A 135 5.43 18.45 5.67
CA VAL A 135 6.65 18.58 6.50
C VAL A 135 6.81 20.00 7.02
#